data_AF-A0A934F8C3-F1
#
_entry.id   AF-A0A934F8C3-F1
#
_cell.length_a   1.000
_cell.length_b   1.000
_cell.length_c   1.000
_cell.angle_alpha   90.00
_cell.angle_beta   90.00
_cell.angle_gamma   90.00
#
_symmetry.space_group_name_H-M   'P 1'
#
loop_
_entity.id
_entity.type
_entity.pdbx_description
1 polymer ?
#
loop_
_entity_poly.entity_id
_entity_poly.type
_entity_poly.pdbx_seq_one_letter_code
_entity_poly.pdbx_strand_id
1 'polypeptide(L)'
;MEKFDMGEMVFAATDLYNDDLAEDGASLIPEVEPNALLAAAGSRGVVVNVGHVAEQPQQAIYLVRFETGPDKSLGVPIGCMTEELTNSA
;
A
#
# COMPACT_ATOMS: atom_id res chain seq x y z
N MET A 1 3.72 12.32 -14.43
CA MET A 1 2.31 11.98 -14.61
C MET A 1 2.08 10.74 -13.78
N GLU A 2 1.10 10.79 -12.88
CA GLU A 2 0.81 9.70 -11.96
C GLU A 2 0.31 8.49 -12.77
N LYS A 3 0.72 7.27 -12.38
CA LYS A 3 0.38 6.02 -13.08
C LYS A 3 -1.04 5.54 -12.78
N PHE A 4 -1.56 5.86 -11.59
CA PHE A 4 -2.89 5.48 -11.10
C PHE A 4 -3.59 6.70 -10.53
N ASP A 5 -4.92 6.74 -10.65
CA ASP A 5 -5.75 7.84 -10.14
C ASP A 5 -6.52 7.46 -8.87
N MET A 6 -6.99 8.47 -8.12
CA MET A 6 -7.90 8.24 -6.98
C MET A 6 -9.18 7.55 -7.45
N GLY A 7 -9.58 6.49 -6.74
CA GLY A 7 -10.72 5.64 -7.09
C GLY A 7 -10.40 4.52 -8.07
N GLU A 8 -9.17 4.45 -8.59
CA GLU A 8 -8.74 3.36 -9.47
C GLU A 8 -8.59 2.05 -8.71
N MET A 9 -9.02 0.96 -9.34
CA MET A 9 -8.82 -0.40 -8.86
C MET A 9 -7.41 -0.86 -9.24
N VAL A 10 -6.65 -1.33 -8.25
CA VAL A 10 -5.29 -1.85 -8.43
C VAL A 10 -5.16 -3.20 -7.73
N PHE A 11 -4.05 -3.89 -8.00
CA PHE A 11 -3.65 -5.10 -7.29
C PHE A 11 -2.23 -4.93 -6.73
N ALA A 12 -1.95 -5.59 -5.61
CA ALA A 12 -0.59 -5.68 -5.08
C ALA A 12 0.26 -6.53 -6.05
N ALA A 13 1.35 -5.97 -6.55
CA ALA A 13 2.26 -6.67 -7.47
C ALA A 13 3.14 -7.70 -6.76
N THR A 14 3.34 -7.52 -5.45
CA THR A 14 4.15 -8.36 -4.56
C THR A 14 3.48 -8.43 -3.19
N ASP A 15 3.96 -9.32 -2.32
CA ASP A 15 3.59 -9.30 -0.91
C ASP A 15 4.10 -8.00 -0.26
N LEU A 16 3.18 -7.25 0.34
CA LEU A 16 3.44 -6.01 1.06
C LEU A 16 3.51 -6.29 2.55
N TYR A 17 4.63 -5.92 3.18
CA TYR A 17 4.87 -6.12 4.59
C TYR A 17 4.95 -4.79 5.33
N ASN A 18 4.65 -4.82 6.63
CA ASN A 18 4.81 -3.66 7.50
C ASN A 18 6.29 -3.48 7.83
N ASP A 19 7.02 -2.72 7.01
CA ASP A 19 8.44 -2.48 7.24
C ASP A 19 8.69 -1.83 8.60
N ASP A 20 9.78 -2.28 9.21
CA ASP A 20 10.30 -1.75 10.47
C ASP A 20 10.99 -0.40 10.20
N LEU A 21 10.61 0.63 10.97
CA LEU A 21 11.09 2.00 10.77
C LEU A 21 12.21 2.40 11.74
N ALA A 22 12.47 1.65 12.81
CA ALA A 22 13.42 2.09 13.83
C ALA A 22 13.96 0.98 14.74
N GLU A 23 15.15 1.21 15.29
CA GLU A 23 15.82 0.33 16.27
C GLU A 23 14.98 0.07 17.55
N ASP A 24 13.91 0.84 17.78
CA ASP A 24 12.95 0.64 18.86
C ASP A 24 11.84 -0.39 18.54
N GLY A 25 11.80 -0.93 17.32
CA GLY A 25 10.85 -1.96 16.90
C GLY A 25 9.48 -1.42 16.45
N ALA A 26 9.36 -0.11 16.20
CA ALA A 26 8.17 0.48 15.58
C ALA A 26 8.15 0.28 14.06
N SER A 27 6.95 0.20 13.49
CA SER A 27 6.72 -0.06 12.05
C SER A 27 6.03 1.10 11.36
N LEU A 28 6.00 1.08 10.02
CA LEU A 28 5.32 2.07 9.18
C LEU A 28 3.85 2.29 9.56
N ILE A 29 3.14 1.19 9.84
CA ILE A 29 1.74 1.25 10.26
C ILE A 29 1.67 1.02 11.77
N PRO A 30 1.25 2.04 12.56
CA PRO A 30 1.07 1.88 13.99
C PRO A 30 0.01 0.82 14.28
N GLU A 31 0.16 0.11 15.41
CA GLU A 31 -0.76 -0.95 15.86
C GLU A 31 -0.75 -2.23 15.00
N VAL A 32 0.05 -2.28 13.93
CA VAL A 32 0.33 -3.49 13.16
C VAL A 32 1.74 -3.98 13.49
N GLU A 33 1.93 -5.29 13.66
CA GLU A 33 3.24 -5.84 14.01
C GLU A 33 4.28 -5.60 12.89
N PRO A 34 5.56 -5.43 13.25
CA PRO A 34 6.64 -5.39 12.27
C PRO A 34 6.68 -6.68 11.44
N ASN A 35 6.97 -6.56 10.15
CA ASN A 35 6.99 -7.67 9.18
C ASN A 35 5.65 -8.40 9.01
N ALA A 36 4.54 -7.88 9.55
CA ALA A 36 3.22 -8.44 9.30
C ALA A 36 2.85 -8.26 7.83
N LEU A 37 2.22 -9.28 7.24
CA LEU A 37 1.69 -9.21 5.89
C LEU A 37 0.49 -8.26 5.86
N LEU A 38 0.64 -7.15 5.13
CA LEU A 38 -0.39 -6.13 4.95
C LEU A 38 -1.33 -6.48 3.80
N ALA A 39 -0.75 -6.92 2.68
CA ALA A 39 -1.49 -7.40 1.51
C ALA A 39 -0.64 -8.43 0.77
N ALA A 40 -1.24 -9.58 0.44
CA ALA A 40 -0.61 -10.57 -0.42
C ALA A 40 -0.57 -10.09 -1.89
N ALA A 41 0.40 -10.59 -2.66
CA ALA A 41 0.41 -10.38 -4.10
C ALA A 41 -0.93 -10.82 -4.73
N GLY A 42 -1.44 -10.01 -5.66
CA GLY A 42 -2.75 -10.20 -6.29
C GLY A 42 -3.94 -9.73 -5.44
N SER A 43 -3.73 -9.25 -4.21
CA SER A 43 -4.80 -8.63 -3.42
C SER A 43 -5.36 -7.41 -4.13
N ARG A 44 -6.68 -7.39 -4.31
CA ARG A 44 -7.39 -6.25 -4.90
C ARG A 44 -7.42 -5.09 -3.90
N GLY A 45 -7.23 -3.88 -4.41
CA GLY A 45 -7.34 -2.65 -3.65
C GLY A 45 -7.90 -1.50 -4.46
N VAL A 46 -8.14 -0.39 -3.77
CA VAL A 46 -8.56 0.88 -4.36
C VAL A 46 -7.66 2.01 -3.89
N VAL A 47 -7.22 2.84 -4.83
CA VAL A 47 -6.45 4.06 -4.52
C VAL A 47 -7.39 5.05 -3.85
N VAL A 48 -7.09 5.45 -2.61
CA VAL A 48 -7.88 6.42 -1.85
C VAL A 48 -7.25 7.80 -1.80
N ASN A 49 -5.95 7.90 -2.05
CA ASN A 49 -5.25 9.18 -2.17
C ASN A 49 -3.96 9.01 -3.00
N VAL A 50 -3.49 10.09 -3.61
CA VAL A 50 -2.18 10.13 -4.28
C VAL A 50 -1.37 11.28 -3.68
N GLY A 51 -0.17 10.94 -3.23
CA GLY A 51 0.80 11.86 -2.66
C GLY A 51 2.15 11.72 -3.36
N HIS A 52 3.15 12.44 -2.87
CA HIS A 52 4.50 12.40 -3.40
C HIS A 52 5.52 12.42 -2.26
N VAL A 53 6.69 11.82 -2.50
CA VAL A 53 7.82 11.90 -1.56
C VAL A 53 8.21 13.37 -1.39
N ALA A 54 8.27 13.86 -0.15
CA ALA A 54 8.52 15.28 0.13
C ALA A 54 9.87 15.77 -0.45
N GLU A 55 10.91 14.94 -0.38
CA GLU A 55 12.24 15.24 -0.90
C GLU A 55 12.34 15.03 -2.42
N GLN A 56 11.44 14.22 -3.00
CA GLN A 56 11.45 13.85 -4.41
C GLN A 56 10.02 13.89 -4.99
N PRO A 57 9.48 15.08 -5.29
CA PRO A 57 8.07 15.26 -5.68
C PRO A 57 7.71 14.63 -7.04
N GLN A 58 8.68 14.06 -7.77
CA GLN A 58 8.41 13.27 -8.98
C GLN A 58 8.04 11.82 -8.66
N GLN A 59 8.34 11.34 -7.44
CA GLN A 59 8.03 10.00 -6.98
C GLN A 59 6.66 10.02 -6.29
N ALA A 60 5.68 9.42 -6.95
CA ALA A 60 4.34 9.26 -6.42
C ALA A 60 4.27 8.18 -5.34
N ILE A 61 3.45 8.42 -4.33
CA ILE A 61 3.05 7.46 -3.29
C ILE A 61 1.54 7.31 -3.39
N TYR A 62 1.08 6.08 -3.57
CA TYR A 62 -0.34 5.76 -3.66
C TYR A 62 -0.83 5.24 -2.31
N LEU A 63 -1.83 5.90 -1.74
CA LEU A 63 -2.49 5.38 -0.56
C LEU A 63 -3.59 4.43 -1.01
N VAL A 64 -3.45 3.14 -0.72
CA VAL A 64 -4.35 2.08 -1.20
C VAL A 64 -4.99 1.37 -0.02
N ARG A 65 -6.29 1.07 -0.12
CA ARG A 65 -6.96 0.14 0.80
C ARG A 65 -7.18 -1.17 0.09
N PHE A 66 -6.52 -2.23 0.58
CA PHE A 66 -6.67 -3.58 0.05
C PHE A 66 -7.82 -4.33 0.72
N GLU A 67 -8.37 -5.29 0.00
CA GLU A 67 -9.32 -6.26 0.56
C GLU A 67 -8.61 -7.17 1.57
N THR A 68 -9.24 -7.36 2.71
CA THR A 68 -8.75 -8.14 3.83
C THR A 68 -9.83 -9.08 4.34
N GLY A 69 -9.41 -10.20 4.93
CA GLY A 69 -10.32 -11.17 5.52
C GLY A 69 -11.23 -11.90 4.53
N PRO A 70 -12.05 -12.85 5.02
CA PRO A 70 -12.93 -13.67 4.20
C PRO A 70 -14.10 -12.88 3.57
N ASP A 71 -14.49 -11.78 4.20
CA ASP A 71 -15.55 -10.85 3.80
C ASP A 71 -15.09 -9.78 2.80
N LYS A 72 -13.79 -9.74 2.46
CA LYS A 72 -13.19 -8.77 1.52
C LYS A 72 -13.43 -7.32 1.92
N SER A 73 -13.46 -7.05 3.23
CA SER A 73 -13.53 -5.69 3.76
C SER A 73 -12.24 -4.93 3.46
N LEU A 74 -12.36 -3.62 3.23
CA LEU A 74 -11.21 -2.76 2.99
C LEU A 74 -10.42 -2.54 4.28
N GLY A 75 -9.15 -2.95 4.28
CA GLY A 75 -8.22 -2.78 5.40
C GLY A 75 -7.80 -1.33 5.65
N VAL A 76 -6.75 -1.19 6.46
CA VAL A 76 -6.09 0.10 6.70
C VAL A 76 -5.46 0.65 5.42
N PRO A 77 -5.34 1.98 5.27
CA PRO A 77 -4.64 2.57 4.14
C PRO A 77 -3.13 2.26 4.20
N ILE A 78 -2.59 1.75 3.10
CA ILE A 78 -1.18 1.36 2.94
C ILE A 78 -0.56 2.25 1.86
N GLY A 79 0.56 2.90 2.19
CA GLY A 79 1.32 3.71 1.23
C GLY A 79 2.16 2.79 0.34
N CYS A 80 1.91 2.83 -0.97
CA CYS A 80 2.54 1.97 -1.96
C CYS A 80 3.30 2.81 -2.99
N MET A 81 4.46 2.33 -3.40
CA MET A 81 5.19 2.84 -4.55
C MET A 81 4.54 2.38 -5.86
N THR A 82 4.82 3.10 -6.94
CA THR A 82 4.33 2.80 -8.30
C THR A 82 4.59 1.35 -8.75
N GLU A 83 5.71 0.77 -8.29
CA GLU A 83 6.20 -0.55 -8.67
C GLU A 83 5.53 -1.68 -7.88
N GLU A 84 4.97 -1.36 -6.71
CA GLU A 84 4.26 -2.29 -5.83
C GLU A 84 2.81 -2.51 -6.27
N LEU A 85 2.35 -1.76 -7.28
CA LEU A 85 0.99 -1.77 -7.80
C LEU A 85 0.94 -2.13 -9.29
N THR A 86 -0.11 -2.86 -9.65
CA THR A 86 -0.38 -3.30 -11.01
C THR A 86 -1.88 -3.25 -11.33
N ASN A 87 -2.21 -3.11 -12.62
CA ASN A 87 -3.58 -3.17 -13.14
C ASN A 87 -3.99 -4.61 -13.55
N SER A 88 -3.20 -5.60 -13.16
CA SER A 88 -3.44 -7.01 -13.47
C SER A 88 -3.05 -7.87 -12.28
N ALA A 89 -3.95 -8.79 -11.89
CA ALA A 89 -3.74 -9.76 -10.82
C ALA A 89 -2.87 -10.95 -11.25
#